data_AF-A0A2H0VBR4-F1
#
_entry.id   AF-A0A2H0VBR4-F1
#
_cell.length_a   1.000
_cell.length_b   1.000
_cell.length_c   1.000
_cell.angle_alpha   90.00
_cell.angle_beta   90.00
_cell.angle_gamma   90.00
#
_symmetry.space_group_name_H-M   'P 1'
#
loop_
_entity.id
_entity.type
_entity.pdbx_description
1 polymer ?
#
loop_
_entity_poly.entity_id
_entity_poly.type
_entity_poly.pdbx_seq_one_letter_code
_entity_poly.pdbx_strand_id
1 'polypeptide(L)'
;MSIDEVKQIIASSNFNPDLKNRLVLLLPRLGKYTLVGLGKEVSRGDTLIIADYIVFLWENFANLLEELKNSRNNSAENLLKLLAENKSKNNGEDEIYALSLVLDIRLLVYSKQVKLTASQYEKLLNYEIWLFPELPQEEVLFLLNTHILYLSQKFNLTLGVQAVVYKNDWDYKKNFPQVFISALIANREMIGNNPIFEFEDKTKLQTVGNWLNDYIQESVSGSEHKTGSIERIIYMQRNGNAQRLAENEKKSLSEIFRLYDWLRNGESSEEEKGAIPALQPVLKNPVRKEDLVPVDMQKILQGKQQDREGTRPVALTNEAPKSVVDIDQKLEELSKKVKKRLEK
;
A
#
# COMPACT_ATOMS: atom_id res chain seq x y z
N MET A 1 6.46 -21.45 -8.74
CA MET A 1 6.83 -22.15 -9.99
C MET A 1 8.32 -21.95 -10.20
N SER A 2 9.06 -23.03 -10.45
CA SER A 2 10.49 -22.98 -10.75
C SER A 2 10.73 -22.63 -12.22
N ILE A 3 11.96 -22.22 -12.56
CA ILE A 3 12.34 -21.97 -13.96
C ILE A 3 12.12 -23.23 -14.81
N ASP A 4 12.42 -24.41 -14.29
CA ASP A 4 12.32 -25.66 -15.06
C ASP A 4 10.86 -26.08 -15.28
N GLU A 5 9.97 -25.82 -14.32
CA GLU A 5 8.52 -25.97 -14.51
C GLU A 5 8.01 -25.05 -15.63
N VAL A 6 8.41 -23.77 -15.63
CA VAL A 6 8.02 -22.83 -16.69
C VAL A 6 8.58 -23.25 -18.05
N LYS A 7 9.84 -23.75 -18.11
CA LYS A 7 10.42 -24.29 -19.35
C LYS A 7 9.61 -25.46 -19.90
N GLN A 8 9.14 -26.37 -19.06
CA GLN A 8 8.30 -27.49 -19.47
C GLN A 8 6.97 -27.00 -20.05
N ILE A 9 6.32 -26.02 -19.39
CA ILE A 9 5.09 -25.39 -19.88
C ILE A 9 5.31 -24.75 -21.26
N ILE A 10 6.40 -23.98 -21.44
CA ILE A 10 6.76 -23.37 -22.72
C ILE A 10 7.03 -24.43 -23.79
N ALA A 11 7.73 -25.52 -23.44
CA ALA A 11 8.00 -26.59 -24.38
C ALA A 11 6.71 -27.27 -24.87
N SER A 12 5.73 -27.47 -23.98
CA SER A 12 4.44 -28.08 -24.28
C SER A 12 3.42 -27.17 -24.96
N SER A 13 3.65 -25.85 -25.02
CA SER A 13 2.67 -24.92 -25.60
C SER A 13 2.56 -25.04 -27.13
N ASN A 14 1.51 -24.48 -27.71
CA ASN A 14 1.33 -24.41 -29.17
C ASN A 14 2.07 -23.23 -29.82
N PHE A 15 2.91 -22.50 -29.08
CA PHE A 15 3.64 -21.35 -29.62
C PHE A 15 4.64 -21.79 -30.69
N ASN A 16 4.92 -20.92 -31.65
CA ASN A 16 5.94 -21.21 -32.65
C ASN A 16 7.33 -21.36 -31.99
N PRO A 17 8.28 -22.09 -32.61
CA PRO A 17 9.60 -22.33 -32.01
C PRO A 17 10.40 -21.06 -31.66
N ASP A 18 10.24 -19.98 -32.45
CA ASP A 18 10.93 -18.71 -32.19
C ASP A 18 10.46 -18.06 -30.89
N LEU A 19 9.15 -17.96 -30.69
CA LEU A 19 8.54 -17.42 -29.48
C LEU A 19 8.90 -18.26 -28.25
N LYS A 20 8.91 -19.59 -28.38
CA LYS A 20 9.37 -20.48 -27.30
C LYS A 20 10.81 -20.18 -26.90
N ASN A 21 11.71 -20.06 -27.88
CA ASN A 21 13.12 -19.76 -27.63
C ASN A 21 13.29 -18.40 -26.94
N ARG A 22 12.59 -17.37 -27.41
CA ARG A 22 12.58 -16.04 -26.78
C ARG A 22 12.14 -16.12 -25.33
N LEU A 23 11.01 -16.77 -25.03
CA LEU A 23 10.52 -16.93 -23.66
C LEU A 23 11.51 -17.66 -22.75
N VAL A 24 12.15 -18.74 -23.24
CA VAL A 24 13.15 -19.49 -22.45
C VAL A 24 14.35 -18.61 -22.09
N LEU A 25 14.80 -17.73 -22.99
CA LEU A 25 15.90 -16.80 -22.74
C LEU A 25 15.56 -15.75 -21.67
N LEU A 26 14.27 -15.45 -21.44
CA LEU A 26 13.84 -14.47 -20.43
C LEU A 26 13.83 -15.03 -19.01
N LEU A 27 13.64 -16.34 -18.84
CA LEU A 27 13.36 -16.94 -17.53
C LEU A 27 14.38 -16.56 -16.42
N PRO A 28 15.71 -16.50 -16.68
CA PRO A 28 16.67 -16.11 -15.64
C PRO A 28 16.57 -14.65 -15.21
N ARG A 29 15.90 -13.80 -15.99
CA ARG A 29 15.77 -12.35 -15.76
C ARG A 29 14.50 -12.00 -14.98
N LEU A 30 13.52 -12.91 -15.00
CA LEU A 30 12.24 -12.77 -14.30
C LEU A 30 12.38 -13.07 -12.80
N GLY A 31 11.52 -12.44 -12.00
CA GLY A 31 11.37 -12.73 -10.57
C GLY A 31 10.37 -13.85 -10.30
N LYS A 32 10.10 -14.12 -9.02
CA LYS A 32 9.24 -15.22 -8.58
C LYS A 32 7.82 -15.07 -9.16
N TYR A 33 7.23 -13.88 -9.03
CA TYR A 33 5.83 -13.65 -9.40
C TYR A 33 5.66 -13.54 -10.91
N THR A 34 6.59 -12.87 -11.59
CA THR A 34 6.60 -12.80 -13.06
C THR A 34 6.80 -14.18 -13.70
N LEU A 35 7.61 -15.07 -13.12
CA LEU A 35 7.70 -16.47 -13.57
C LEU A 35 6.37 -17.22 -13.43
N VAL A 36 5.69 -17.07 -12.29
CA VAL A 36 4.37 -17.70 -12.07
C VAL A 36 3.32 -17.16 -13.03
N GLY A 37 3.29 -15.84 -13.24
CA GLY A 37 2.39 -15.20 -14.20
C GLY A 37 2.64 -15.70 -15.63
N LEU A 38 3.91 -15.73 -16.07
CA LEU A 38 4.27 -16.23 -17.40
C LEU A 38 3.83 -17.68 -17.58
N GLY A 39 4.12 -18.56 -16.61
CA GLY A 39 3.71 -19.96 -16.68
C GLY A 39 2.20 -20.13 -16.82
N LYS A 40 1.40 -19.36 -16.05
CA LYS A 40 -0.05 -19.37 -16.17
C LYS A 40 -0.51 -18.93 -17.56
N GLU A 41 0.03 -17.84 -18.10
CA GLU A 41 -0.41 -17.34 -19.40
C GLU A 41 -0.01 -18.23 -20.56
N VAL A 42 1.21 -18.78 -20.55
CA VAL A 42 1.63 -19.75 -21.56
C VAL A 42 0.81 -21.03 -21.49
N SER A 43 0.39 -21.46 -20.28
CA SER A 43 -0.49 -22.63 -20.13
C SER A 43 -1.92 -22.39 -20.59
N ARG A 44 -2.37 -21.13 -20.65
CA ARG A 44 -3.69 -20.72 -21.17
C ARG A 44 -3.68 -20.44 -22.67
N GLY A 45 -2.51 -20.13 -23.22
CA GLY A 45 -2.29 -19.64 -24.58
C GLY A 45 -2.52 -20.70 -25.66
N ASP A 46 -3.76 -21.18 -25.80
CA ASP A 46 -4.17 -22.07 -26.89
C ASP A 46 -4.36 -21.32 -28.21
N THR A 47 -4.31 -19.99 -28.21
CA THR A 47 -4.51 -19.17 -29.42
C THR A 47 -3.22 -18.47 -29.84
N LEU A 48 -2.78 -18.76 -31.07
CA LEU A 48 -1.61 -18.13 -31.70
C LEU A 48 -1.71 -16.59 -31.77
N ILE A 49 -2.94 -16.05 -31.74
CA ILE A 49 -3.24 -14.62 -31.92
C ILE A 49 -2.66 -13.76 -30.78
N ILE A 50 -2.61 -14.29 -29.55
CA ILE A 50 -2.11 -13.54 -28.38
C ILE A 50 -0.66 -13.90 -28.01
N ALA A 51 -0.06 -14.89 -28.66
CA ALA A 51 1.27 -15.39 -28.31
C ALA A 51 2.35 -14.30 -28.43
N ASP A 52 2.35 -13.56 -29.55
CA ASP A 52 3.27 -12.43 -29.76
C ASP A 52 3.10 -11.33 -28.70
N TYR A 53 1.85 -11.02 -28.33
CA TYR A 53 1.55 -10.05 -27.29
C TYR A 53 2.09 -10.49 -25.92
N ILE A 54 1.84 -11.75 -25.54
CA ILE A 54 2.36 -12.34 -24.30
C ILE A 54 3.88 -12.24 -24.29
N VAL A 55 4.57 -12.70 -25.35
CA VAL A 55 6.04 -12.64 -25.42
C VAL A 55 6.55 -11.20 -25.28
N PHE A 56 5.98 -10.27 -26.04
CA PHE A 56 6.34 -8.85 -25.96
C PHE A 56 6.16 -8.27 -24.56
N LEU A 57 5.06 -8.58 -23.88
CA LEU A 57 4.78 -8.10 -22.53
C LEU A 57 5.84 -8.59 -21.53
N TRP A 58 6.16 -9.89 -21.56
CA TRP A 58 7.14 -10.48 -20.64
C TRP A 58 8.57 -10.03 -20.94
N GLU A 59 8.92 -9.77 -22.21
CA GLU A 59 10.18 -9.14 -22.58
C GLU A 59 10.31 -7.74 -21.95
N ASN A 60 9.24 -6.94 -22.02
CA ASN A 60 9.23 -5.61 -21.40
C ASN A 60 9.38 -5.69 -19.88
N PHE A 61 8.73 -6.65 -19.23
CA PHE A 61 8.87 -6.86 -17.78
C PHE A 61 10.29 -7.27 -17.41
N ALA A 62 10.90 -8.22 -18.15
CA ALA A 62 12.28 -8.64 -17.93
C ALA A 62 13.27 -7.48 -18.10
N ASN A 63 13.10 -6.69 -19.17
CA ASN A 63 13.90 -5.50 -19.41
C ASN A 63 13.78 -4.50 -18.25
N LEU A 64 12.55 -4.17 -17.84
CA LEU A 64 12.31 -3.21 -16.77
C LEU A 64 12.92 -3.65 -15.42
N LEU A 65 12.77 -4.94 -15.06
CA LEU A 65 13.38 -5.51 -13.85
C LEU A 65 14.90 -5.38 -13.87
N GLU A 66 15.53 -5.66 -15.02
CA GLU A 66 16.98 -5.53 -15.18
C GLU A 66 17.44 -4.08 -15.13
N GLU A 67 16.70 -3.15 -15.74
CA GLU A 67 17.01 -1.72 -15.67
C GLU A 67 16.87 -1.14 -14.25
N LEU A 68 15.89 -1.62 -13.48
CA LEU A 68 15.72 -1.27 -12.07
C LEU A 68 16.89 -1.80 -11.22
N LYS A 69 17.29 -3.06 -11.40
CA LYS A 69 18.45 -3.66 -10.70
C LYS A 69 19.75 -2.90 -11.00
N ASN A 70 19.92 -2.48 -12.25
CA ASN A 70 21.09 -1.72 -12.70
C ASN A 70 21.03 -0.22 -12.37
N SER A 71 20.03 0.23 -11.60
CA SER A 71 19.86 1.62 -11.17
C SER A 71 19.92 2.64 -12.32
N ARG A 72 19.35 2.31 -13.49
CA ARG A 72 19.28 3.26 -14.59
C ARG A 72 18.34 4.41 -14.22
N ASN A 73 18.76 5.65 -14.45
CA ASN A 73 18.11 6.87 -13.95
C ASN A 73 16.60 7.01 -14.26
N ASN A 74 16.06 6.32 -15.27
CA ASN A 74 14.67 6.45 -15.71
C ASN A 74 13.79 5.21 -15.49
N SER A 75 14.33 4.11 -14.97
CA SER A 75 13.59 2.84 -14.89
C SER A 75 12.40 2.89 -13.91
N ALA A 76 12.54 3.63 -12.80
CA ALA A 76 11.44 3.86 -11.87
C ALA A 76 10.31 4.70 -12.50
N GLU A 77 10.60 5.72 -13.31
CA GLU A 77 9.57 6.50 -14.00
C GLU A 77 8.90 5.70 -15.11
N ASN A 78 9.65 4.87 -15.85
CA ASN A 78 9.10 3.95 -16.83
C ASN A 78 8.11 2.95 -16.18
N LEU A 79 8.46 2.42 -15.01
CA LEU A 79 7.55 1.59 -14.21
C LEU A 79 6.26 2.35 -13.89
N LEU A 80 6.37 3.55 -13.31
CA LEU A 80 5.19 4.32 -12.91
C LEU A 80 4.30 4.68 -14.09
N LYS A 81 4.89 4.98 -15.25
CA LYS A 81 4.17 5.22 -16.49
C LYS A 81 3.40 3.97 -16.93
N LEU A 82 4.05 2.80 -16.93
CA LEU A 82 3.42 1.53 -17.25
C LEU A 82 2.22 1.23 -16.33
N LEU A 83 2.37 1.44 -15.02
CA LEU A 83 1.28 1.24 -14.06
C LEU A 83 0.11 2.20 -14.29
N ALA A 84 0.40 3.47 -14.61
CA ALA A 84 -0.63 4.46 -14.93
C ALA A 84 -1.38 4.13 -16.23
N GLU A 85 -0.66 3.69 -17.27
CA GLU A 85 -1.24 3.29 -18.54
C GLU A 85 -2.16 2.08 -18.39
N ASN A 86 -1.73 1.04 -17.67
CA ASN A 86 -2.56 -0.14 -17.44
C ASN A 86 -3.84 0.20 -16.68
N LYS A 87 -3.75 1.07 -15.67
CA LYS A 87 -4.93 1.56 -14.94
C LYS A 87 -5.92 2.33 -15.83
N SER A 88 -5.44 3.02 -16.85
CA SER A 88 -6.29 3.81 -17.74
C SER A 88 -7.05 2.97 -18.78
N LYS A 89 -6.52 1.79 -19.14
CA LYS A 89 -7.10 0.92 -20.17
C LYS A 89 -8.31 0.12 -19.67
N ASN A 90 -8.46 -0.07 -18.36
CA ASN A 90 -9.52 -0.87 -17.74
C ASN A 90 -9.65 -2.28 -18.36
N ASN A 91 -8.49 -2.85 -18.73
CA ASN A 91 -8.38 -4.22 -19.22
C ASN A 91 -7.89 -5.09 -18.06
N GLY A 92 -8.82 -5.75 -17.39
CA GLY A 92 -8.53 -6.51 -16.16
C GLY A 92 -7.40 -7.54 -16.30
N GLU A 93 -7.15 -8.05 -17.51
CA GLU A 93 -6.03 -8.98 -17.76
C GLU A 93 -4.66 -8.29 -17.68
N ASP A 94 -4.50 -7.14 -18.34
CA ASP A 94 -3.22 -6.40 -18.34
C ASP A 94 -2.84 -5.92 -16.93
N GLU A 95 -3.85 -5.63 -16.12
CA GLU A 95 -3.70 -5.24 -14.72
C GLU A 95 -3.14 -6.39 -13.88
N ILE A 96 -3.67 -7.61 -14.07
CA ILE A 96 -3.20 -8.82 -13.40
C ILE A 96 -1.77 -9.18 -13.84
N TYR A 97 -1.40 -8.93 -15.11
CA TYR A 97 -0.03 -9.15 -15.57
C TYR A 97 0.94 -8.18 -14.87
N ALA A 98 0.60 -6.90 -14.85
CA ALA A 98 1.41 -5.88 -14.19
C ALA A 98 1.51 -6.09 -12.68
N LEU A 99 0.51 -6.71 -12.04
CA LEU A 99 0.59 -7.10 -10.63
C LEU A 99 1.78 -8.02 -10.36
N SER A 100 2.03 -9.00 -11.22
CA SER A 100 3.17 -9.93 -11.06
C SER A 100 4.51 -9.18 -11.05
N LEU A 101 4.66 -8.19 -11.94
CA LEU A 101 5.83 -7.31 -12.00
C LEU A 101 5.95 -6.45 -10.74
N VAL A 102 4.85 -5.86 -10.28
CA VAL A 102 4.80 -5.01 -9.06
C VAL A 102 5.28 -5.77 -7.84
N LEU A 103 4.81 -7.01 -7.65
CA LEU A 103 5.20 -7.85 -6.52
C LEU A 103 6.70 -8.19 -6.54
N ASP A 104 7.25 -8.51 -7.71
CA ASP A 104 8.70 -8.76 -7.84
C ASP A 104 9.52 -7.49 -7.55
N ILE A 105 9.07 -6.32 -7.99
CA ILE A 105 9.74 -5.06 -7.68
C ILE A 105 9.69 -4.77 -6.18
N ARG A 106 8.56 -4.99 -5.49
CA ARG A 106 8.50 -4.86 -4.04
C ARG A 106 9.49 -5.78 -3.33
N LEU A 107 9.62 -7.04 -3.76
CA LEU A 107 10.62 -7.96 -3.21
C LEU A 107 12.05 -7.45 -3.42
N LEU A 108 12.35 -6.87 -4.58
CA LEU A 108 13.66 -6.28 -4.86
C LEU A 108 13.94 -5.05 -4.00
N VAL A 109 12.93 -4.21 -3.74
CA VAL A 109 13.04 -3.07 -2.83
C VAL A 109 13.29 -3.54 -1.40
N TYR A 110 12.52 -4.52 -0.93
CA TYR A 110 12.65 -5.09 0.42
C TYR A 110 14.04 -5.73 0.64
N SER A 111 14.56 -6.42 -0.37
CA SER A 111 15.91 -7.00 -0.37
C SER A 111 17.04 -6.00 -0.69
N LYS A 112 16.71 -4.70 -0.82
CA LYS A 112 17.65 -3.59 -1.10
C LYS A 112 18.40 -3.72 -2.43
N GLN A 113 17.87 -4.50 -3.38
CA GLN A 113 18.42 -4.62 -4.74
C GLN A 113 17.94 -3.50 -5.67
N VAL A 114 16.80 -2.89 -5.35
CA VAL A 114 16.24 -1.73 -6.06
C VAL A 114 15.99 -0.62 -5.05
N LYS A 115 16.32 0.62 -5.41
CA LYS A 115 16.03 1.81 -4.61
C LYS A 115 14.90 2.57 -5.27
N LEU A 116 13.81 2.75 -4.53
CA LEU A 116 12.71 3.65 -4.90
C LEU A 116 12.66 4.80 -3.89
N THR A 117 12.24 5.98 -4.35
CA THR A 117 11.85 7.05 -3.43
C THR A 117 10.60 6.66 -2.65
N ALA A 118 10.34 7.32 -1.51
CA ALA A 118 9.13 7.08 -0.74
C ALA A 118 7.85 7.25 -1.58
N SER A 119 7.80 8.29 -2.44
CA SER A 119 6.66 8.53 -3.33
C SER A 119 6.51 7.44 -4.40
N GLN A 120 7.62 6.94 -4.96
CA GLN A 120 7.59 5.83 -5.92
C GLN A 120 7.09 4.53 -5.28
N TYR A 121 7.58 4.22 -4.07
CA TYR A 121 7.13 3.05 -3.32
C TYR A 121 5.64 3.17 -2.92
N GLU A 122 5.18 4.37 -2.54
CA GLU A 122 3.77 4.61 -2.26
C GLU A 122 2.88 4.35 -3.49
N LYS A 123 3.29 4.79 -4.68
CA LYS A 123 2.54 4.51 -5.92
C LYS A 123 2.46 3.02 -6.22
N LEU A 124 3.53 2.27 -5.91
CA LEU A 124 3.56 0.82 -6.03
C LEU A 124 2.54 0.17 -5.07
N LEU A 125 2.53 0.57 -3.80
CA LEU A 125 1.53 0.08 -2.83
C LEU A 125 0.09 0.43 -3.22
N ASN A 126 -0.15 1.65 -3.73
CA ASN A 126 -1.48 2.03 -4.22
C ASN A 126 -1.96 1.14 -5.39
N TYR A 127 -1.04 0.66 -6.23
CA TYR A 127 -1.38 -0.28 -7.30
C TYR A 127 -1.78 -1.64 -6.74
N GLU A 128 -1.04 -2.17 -5.76
CA GLU A 128 -1.39 -3.41 -5.07
C GLU A 128 -2.74 -3.32 -4.35
N ILE A 129 -3.03 -2.19 -3.69
CA ILE A 129 -4.33 -1.96 -3.03
C ILE A 129 -5.48 -1.94 -4.04
N TRP A 130 -5.26 -1.36 -5.21
CA TRP A 130 -6.28 -1.32 -6.25
C TRP A 130 -6.61 -2.73 -6.77
N LEU A 131 -5.61 -3.61 -6.86
CA LEU A 131 -5.75 -5.02 -7.24
C LEU A 131 -5.76 -5.95 -6.03
N PHE A 132 -6.13 -5.46 -4.85
CA PHE A 132 -6.08 -6.24 -3.61
C PHE A 132 -6.82 -7.59 -3.74
N PRO A 133 -8.03 -7.68 -4.36
CA PRO A 133 -8.73 -8.95 -4.61
C PRO A 133 -7.94 -10.02 -5.40
N GLU A 134 -6.97 -9.60 -6.22
CA GLU A 134 -6.15 -10.45 -7.07
C GLU A 134 -4.87 -10.95 -6.36
N LEU A 135 -4.58 -10.43 -5.17
CA LEU A 135 -3.35 -10.76 -4.46
C LEU A 135 -3.38 -12.22 -3.95
N PRO A 136 -2.27 -12.95 -4.09
CA PRO A 136 -2.14 -14.27 -3.48
C PRO A 136 -2.07 -14.14 -1.94
N GLN A 137 -2.37 -15.24 -1.24
CA GLN A 137 -2.53 -15.25 0.22
C GLN A 137 -1.30 -14.73 0.95
N GLU A 138 -0.10 -15.14 0.53
CA GLU A 138 1.15 -14.71 1.13
C GLU A 138 1.38 -13.19 1.02
N GLU A 139 0.87 -12.56 -0.04
CA GLU A 139 1.04 -11.12 -0.25
C GLU A 139 0.02 -10.30 0.52
N VAL A 140 -1.21 -10.81 0.69
CA VAL A 140 -2.16 -10.20 1.64
C VAL A 140 -1.61 -10.28 3.06
N LEU A 141 -1.08 -11.43 3.48
CA LEU A 141 -0.44 -11.58 4.78
C LEU A 141 0.76 -10.64 4.96
N PHE A 142 1.59 -10.48 3.92
CA PHE A 142 2.68 -9.52 3.94
C PHE A 142 2.16 -8.10 4.19
N LEU A 143 1.13 -7.65 3.45
CA LEU A 143 0.61 -6.30 3.58
C LEU A 143 -0.05 -6.07 4.96
N LEU A 144 -0.76 -7.07 5.51
CA LEU A 144 -1.33 -6.99 6.86
C LEU A 144 -0.26 -6.96 7.96
N ASN A 145 0.89 -7.60 7.74
CA ASN A 145 1.97 -7.64 8.74
C ASN A 145 2.89 -6.40 8.68
N THR A 146 2.94 -5.70 7.54
CA THR A 146 3.94 -4.63 7.30
C THR A 146 3.38 -3.27 6.94
N HIS A 147 2.13 -3.20 6.45
CA HIS A 147 1.53 -1.99 5.90
C HIS A 147 0.05 -1.79 6.30
N ILE A 148 -0.41 -2.41 7.39
CA ILE A 148 -1.82 -2.37 7.81
C ILE A 148 -2.33 -0.96 8.10
N LEU A 149 -1.50 -0.09 8.68
CA LEU A 149 -1.89 1.30 8.95
C LEU A 149 -2.09 2.07 7.65
N TYR A 150 -1.26 1.77 6.64
CA TYR A 150 -1.44 2.33 5.31
C TYR A 150 -2.73 1.80 4.67
N LEU A 151 -2.99 0.49 4.73
CA LEU A 151 -4.21 -0.12 4.18
C LEU A 151 -5.47 0.47 4.84
N SER A 152 -5.51 0.59 6.17
CA SER A 152 -6.68 1.10 6.92
C SER A 152 -7.03 2.54 6.60
N GLN A 153 -6.09 3.30 6.04
CA GLN A 153 -6.32 4.68 5.58
C GLN A 153 -6.85 4.75 4.13
N LYS A 154 -6.64 3.70 3.32
CA LYS A 154 -6.95 3.72 1.89
C LYS A 154 -8.29 3.07 1.55
N PHE A 155 -8.72 2.05 2.28
CA PHE A 155 -9.99 1.37 2.04
C PHE A 155 -10.52 0.69 3.31
N ASN A 156 -11.75 0.17 3.22
CA ASN A 156 -12.33 -0.66 4.29
C ASN A 156 -11.60 -2.01 4.35
N LEU A 157 -10.72 -2.14 5.34
CA LEU A 157 -9.79 -3.26 5.44
C LEU A 157 -10.52 -4.60 5.56
N THR A 158 -11.55 -4.66 6.41
CA THR A 158 -12.36 -5.87 6.63
C THR A 158 -13.01 -6.34 5.33
N LEU A 159 -13.68 -5.44 4.60
CA LEU A 159 -14.35 -5.77 3.35
C LEU A 159 -13.37 -6.21 2.27
N GLY A 160 -12.19 -5.58 2.17
CA GLY A 160 -11.19 -5.98 1.18
C GLY A 160 -10.63 -7.38 1.47
N VAL A 161 -10.36 -7.71 2.73
CA VAL A 161 -9.92 -9.08 3.09
C VAL A 161 -11.03 -10.10 2.85
N GLN A 162 -12.28 -9.80 3.23
CA GLN A 162 -13.44 -10.63 2.90
C GLN A 162 -13.57 -10.90 1.39
N ALA A 163 -13.39 -9.86 0.57
CA ALA A 163 -13.48 -9.96 -0.88
C ALA A 163 -12.41 -10.89 -1.46
N VAL A 164 -11.16 -10.79 -1.01
CA VAL A 164 -10.07 -11.68 -1.44
C VAL A 164 -10.36 -13.12 -1.05
N VAL A 165 -10.79 -13.33 0.20
CA VAL A 165 -11.09 -14.66 0.74
C VAL A 165 -12.20 -15.34 -0.05
N TYR A 166 -13.29 -14.63 -0.30
CA TYR A 166 -14.42 -15.13 -1.09
C TYR A 166 -13.99 -15.43 -2.53
N LYS A 167 -13.27 -14.50 -3.17
CA LYS A 167 -12.85 -14.64 -4.57
C LYS A 167 -11.94 -15.85 -4.80
N ASN A 168 -11.03 -16.11 -3.87
CA ASN A 168 -10.03 -17.17 -4.00
C ASN A 168 -10.43 -18.48 -3.30
N ASP A 169 -11.67 -18.57 -2.79
CA ASP A 169 -12.19 -19.71 -2.04
C ASP A 169 -11.21 -20.17 -0.95
N TRP A 170 -10.65 -19.22 -0.19
CA TRP A 170 -9.73 -19.55 0.89
C TRP A 170 -10.51 -20.26 1.98
N ASP A 171 -10.23 -21.55 2.12
CA ASP A 171 -10.97 -22.47 2.97
C ASP A 171 -11.00 -21.99 4.44
N TYR A 172 -12.13 -21.41 4.85
CA TYR A 172 -12.39 -20.98 6.22
C TYR A 172 -12.23 -22.11 7.24
N LYS A 173 -12.38 -23.38 6.82
CA LYS A 173 -12.25 -24.54 7.72
C LYS A 173 -10.79 -24.96 7.94
N LYS A 174 -9.83 -24.48 7.14
CA LYS A 174 -8.41 -24.88 7.18
C LYS A 174 -7.49 -23.79 7.75
N ASN A 175 -7.73 -23.37 8.99
CA ASN A 175 -6.84 -22.47 9.75
C ASN A 175 -6.60 -21.08 9.15
N PHE A 176 -7.27 -20.69 8.07
CA PHE A 176 -7.13 -19.36 7.46
C PHE A 176 -7.22 -18.23 8.49
N PRO A 177 -8.24 -18.19 9.39
CA PRO A 177 -8.35 -17.11 10.35
C PRO A 177 -7.16 -17.02 11.31
N GLN A 178 -6.63 -18.16 11.75
CA GLN A 178 -5.51 -18.22 12.69
C GLN A 178 -4.23 -17.65 12.07
N VAL A 179 -3.96 -17.93 10.80
CA VAL A 179 -2.79 -17.40 10.08
C VAL A 179 -2.89 -15.88 9.95
N PHE A 180 -4.06 -15.36 9.63
CA PHE A 180 -4.29 -13.92 9.49
C PHE A 180 -4.21 -13.21 10.84
N ILE A 181 -4.86 -13.73 11.88
CA ILE A 181 -4.75 -13.20 13.25
C ILE A 181 -3.28 -13.16 13.70
N SER A 182 -2.52 -14.22 13.43
CA SER A 182 -1.09 -14.26 13.77
C SER A 182 -0.29 -13.17 13.07
N ALA A 183 -0.60 -12.86 11.81
CA ALA A 183 0.02 -11.76 11.08
C ALA A 183 -0.35 -10.38 11.66
N LEU A 184 -1.60 -10.19 12.08
CA LEU A 184 -2.03 -8.95 12.74
C LEU A 184 -1.30 -8.72 14.08
N ILE A 185 -1.18 -9.77 14.90
CA ILE A 185 -0.49 -9.71 16.20
C ILE A 185 1.02 -9.50 16.03
N ALA A 186 1.62 -10.02 14.95
CA ALA A 186 3.03 -9.85 14.66
C ALA A 186 3.38 -8.45 14.10
N ASN A 187 2.38 -7.66 13.70
CA ASN A 187 2.59 -6.36 13.07
C ASN A 187 3.32 -5.37 14.01
N ARG A 188 4.37 -4.73 13.47
CA ARG A 188 5.26 -3.82 14.22
C ARG A 188 5.10 -2.34 13.85
N GLU A 189 4.13 -1.97 13.03
CA GLU A 189 3.84 -0.57 12.74
C GLU A 189 3.40 0.15 14.02
N MET A 190 3.87 1.37 14.21
CA MET A 190 3.58 2.18 15.40
C MET A 190 2.35 3.06 15.17
N ILE A 191 1.45 3.11 16.14
CA ILE A 191 0.26 3.97 16.14
C ILE A 191 0.10 4.65 17.50
N GLY A 192 -0.04 5.98 17.50
CA GLY A 192 0.07 6.81 18.69
C GLY A 192 1.50 7.27 18.94
N ASN A 193 1.64 8.24 19.85
CA ASN A 193 2.92 8.78 20.32
C ASN A 193 3.27 8.35 21.75
N ASN A 194 2.32 7.77 22.48
CA ASN A 194 2.47 7.39 23.88
C ASN A 194 2.57 5.86 24.01
N PRO A 195 3.43 5.35 24.90
CA PRO A 195 3.45 3.92 25.24
C PRO A 195 2.09 3.44 25.72
N ILE A 196 1.83 2.14 25.51
CA ILE A 196 0.65 1.46 26.06
C ILE A 196 0.99 1.10 27.51
N PHE A 197 0.18 1.57 28.46
CA PHE A 197 0.33 1.26 29.88
C PHE A 197 -0.43 -0.02 30.20
N GLU A 198 0.26 -1.00 30.78
CA GLU A 198 -0.34 -2.22 31.35
C GLU A 198 -0.53 -2.09 32.87
N PHE A 199 -1.22 -3.06 33.46
CA PHE A 199 -1.23 -3.27 34.90
C PHE A 199 0.21 -3.47 35.43
N GLU A 200 0.49 -2.94 36.63
CA GLU A 200 1.81 -3.02 37.32
C GLU A 200 2.94 -2.16 36.73
N ASP A 201 2.63 -0.95 36.22
CA ASP A 201 3.61 0.03 35.73
C ASP A 201 4.49 -0.46 34.54
N LYS A 202 4.11 -1.57 33.90
CA LYS A 202 4.76 -2.03 32.68
C LYS A 202 4.27 -1.21 31.49
N THR A 203 5.20 -0.85 30.62
CA THR A 203 4.89 -0.12 29.38
C THR A 203 5.28 -0.97 28.18
N LYS A 204 4.42 -0.95 27.16
CA LYS A 204 4.67 -1.59 25.87
C LYS A 204 4.83 -0.53 24.78
N LEU A 205 5.63 -0.87 23.77
CA LEU A 205 5.70 -0.07 22.54
C LEU A 205 4.32 0.00 21.91
N GLN A 206 3.95 1.15 21.35
CA GLN A 206 2.67 1.40 20.71
C GLN A 206 2.53 0.77 19.32
N THR A 207 2.90 -0.51 19.18
CA THR A 207 2.75 -1.24 17.91
C THR A 207 1.32 -1.74 17.73
N VAL A 208 0.87 -1.91 16.48
CA VAL A 208 -0.45 -2.50 16.17
C VAL A 208 -0.65 -3.83 16.88
N GLY A 209 0.36 -4.72 16.86
CA GLY A 209 0.30 -5.99 17.57
C GLY A 209 0.10 -5.84 19.09
N ASN A 210 0.72 -4.86 19.72
CA ASN A 210 0.55 -4.61 21.16
C ASN A 210 -0.83 -3.99 21.47
N TRP A 211 -1.35 -3.12 20.61
CA TRP A 211 -2.73 -2.62 20.74
C TRP A 211 -3.77 -3.73 20.62
N LEU A 212 -3.57 -4.66 19.68
CA LEU A 212 -4.42 -5.85 19.56
C LEU A 212 -4.37 -6.69 20.83
N ASN A 213 -3.17 -6.93 21.39
CA ASN A 213 -3.05 -7.68 22.63
C ASN A 213 -3.74 -6.99 23.82
N ASP A 214 -3.62 -5.66 23.95
CA ASP A 214 -4.32 -4.87 24.97
C ASP A 214 -5.85 -5.01 24.84
N TYR A 215 -6.37 -4.86 23.61
CA TYR A 215 -7.78 -5.07 23.31
C TYR A 215 -8.26 -6.50 23.63
N ILE A 216 -7.47 -7.51 23.30
CA ILE A 216 -7.79 -8.92 23.57
C ILE A 216 -7.86 -9.18 25.08
N GLN A 217 -6.92 -8.67 25.86
CA GLN A 217 -6.89 -8.87 27.31
C GLN A 217 -8.09 -8.22 28.00
N GLU A 218 -8.44 -6.99 27.61
CA GLU A 218 -9.58 -6.27 28.15
C GLU A 218 -10.92 -6.89 27.73
N SER A 219 -11.04 -7.37 26.49
CA SER A 219 -12.29 -7.96 25.97
C SER A 219 -12.58 -9.36 26.52
N VAL A 220 -11.55 -10.15 26.88
CA VAL A 220 -11.73 -11.52 27.41
C VAL A 220 -12.10 -11.54 28.90
N SER A 221 -11.85 -10.47 29.63
CA SER A 221 -11.97 -10.44 31.10
C SER A 221 -13.41 -10.38 31.64
N GLY A 222 -14.45 -10.40 30.78
CA GLY A 222 -15.83 -10.12 31.20
C GLY A 222 -16.91 -11.17 30.91
N SER A 223 -16.79 -12.02 29.88
CA SER A 223 -17.83 -13.02 29.56
C SER A 223 -17.40 -13.98 28.44
N GLU A 224 -18.01 -15.16 28.37
CA GLU A 224 -17.93 -16.10 27.22
C GLU A 224 -18.53 -15.53 25.91
N HIS A 225 -18.84 -14.23 25.87
CA HIS A 225 -19.48 -13.60 24.72
C HIS A 225 -18.49 -13.32 23.59
N LYS A 226 -18.98 -13.49 22.35
CA LYS A 226 -18.25 -13.14 21.12
C LYS A 226 -17.85 -11.67 21.19
N THR A 227 -16.58 -11.36 20.95
CA THR A 227 -16.12 -9.97 20.78
C THR A 227 -16.79 -9.37 19.54
N GLY A 228 -17.30 -8.14 19.65
CA GLY A 228 -18.06 -7.51 18.57
C GLY A 228 -17.96 -5.99 18.56
N SER A 229 -18.90 -5.37 17.83
CA SER A 229 -18.94 -3.91 17.65
C SER A 229 -19.07 -3.15 18.98
N ILE A 230 -19.83 -3.70 19.92
CA ILE A 230 -20.08 -3.08 21.23
C ILE A 230 -18.82 -3.06 22.08
N GLU A 231 -18.12 -4.20 22.21
CA GLU A 231 -16.88 -4.31 22.99
C GLU A 231 -15.81 -3.37 22.44
N ARG A 232 -15.70 -3.28 21.11
CA ARG A 232 -14.80 -2.35 20.44
C ARG A 232 -15.13 -0.89 20.77
N ILE A 233 -16.40 -0.50 20.70
CA ILE A 233 -16.83 0.87 21.06
C ILE A 233 -16.52 1.16 22.54
N ILE A 234 -16.83 0.23 23.44
CA ILE A 234 -16.56 0.36 24.87
C ILE A 234 -15.06 0.52 25.12
N TYR A 235 -14.23 -0.32 24.51
CA TYR A 235 -12.78 -0.24 24.63
C TYR A 235 -12.26 1.13 24.16
N MET A 236 -12.64 1.56 22.95
CA MET A 236 -12.20 2.86 22.39
C MET A 236 -12.64 4.06 23.23
N GLN A 237 -13.77 3.95 23.94
CA GLN A 237 -14.31 5.01 24.79
C GLN A 237 -13.80 4.99 26.23
N ARG A 238 -13.46 3.83 26.79
CA ARG A 238 -13.15 3.69 28.23
C ARG A 238 -11.70 3.36 28.54
N ASN A 239 -10.97 2.73 27.62
CA ASN A 239 -9.58 2.38 27.85
C ASN A 239 -8.71 3.65 27.83
N GLY A 240 -7.95 3.87 28.90
CA GLY A 240 -7.14 5.07 29.09
C GLY A 240 -6.01 5.22 28.07
N ASN A 241 -5.49 4.11 27.51
CA ASN A 241 -4.54 4.15 26.41
C ASN A 241 -5.25 4.64 25.14
N ALA A 242 -6.36 3.99 24.76
CA ALA A 242 -7.08 4.28 23.52
C ALA A 242 -7.65 5.71 23.47
N GLN A 243 -8.11 6.25 24.60
CA GLN A 243 -8.62 7.63 24.69
C GLN A 243 -7.61 8.69 24.26
N ARG A 244 -6.31 8.45 24.47
CA ARG A 244 -5.20 9.39 24.19
C ARG A 244 -4.77 9.41 22.72
N LEU A 245 -5.26 8.49 21.90
CA LEU A 245 -5.00 8.46 20.47
C LEU A 245 -5.68 9.65 19.76
N ALA A 246 -5.06 10.14 18.69
CA ALA A 246 -5.68 11.10 17.79
C ALA A 246 -6.84 10.44 17.02
N GLU A 247 -7.77 11.23 16.49
CA GLU A 247 -8.99 10.71 15.86
C GLU A 247 -8.72 9.82 14.63
N ASN A 248 -7.74 10.20 13.81
CA ASN A 248 -7.29 9.40 12.67
C ASN A 248 -6.64 8.07 13.09
N GLU A 249 -5.93 8.06 14.23
CA GLU A 249 -5.35 6.86 14.83
C GLU A 249 -6.44 5.95 15.38
N LYS A 250 -7.42 6.51 16.12
CA LYS A 250 -8.60 5.78 16.62
C LYS A 250 -9.38 5.12 15.49
N LYS A 251 -9.59 5.85 14.38
CA LYS A 251 -10.25 5.30 13.19
C LYS A 251 -9.49 4.11 12.61
N SER A 252 -8.18 4.25 12.43
CA SER A 252 -7.33 3.19 11.89
C SER A 252 -7.32 1.96 12.81
N LEU A 253 -7.21 2.17 14.12
CA LEU A 253 -7.22 1.09 15.10
C LEU A 253 -8.57 0.36 15.17
N SER A 254 -9.68 1.11 15.11
CA SER A 254 -11.03 0.53 15.07
C SER A 254 -11.26 -0.35 13.83
N GLU A 255 -10.75 0.06 12.66
CA GLU A 255 -10.78 -0.76 11.44
C GLU A 255 -9.99 -2.07 11.58
N ILE A 256 -8.83 -2.01 12.23
CA ILE A 256 -7.99 -3.19 12.51
C ILE A 256 -8.68 -4.14 13.49
N PHE A 257 -9.28 -3.61 14.57
CA PHE A 257 -10.07 -4.41 15.51
C PHE A 257 -11.28 -5.05 14.85
N ARG A 258 -11.97 -4.34 13.95
CA ARG A 258 -13.08 -4.95 13.18
C ARG A 258 -12.60 -6.12 12.32
N LEU A 259 -11.46 -5.98 11.63
CA LEU A 259 -10.87 -7.11 10.89
C LEU A 259 -10.58 -8.29 11.82
N TYR A 260 -9.97 -8.03 12.98
CA TYR A 260 -9.67 -9.06 13.98
C TYR A 260 -10.94 -9.77 14.48
N ASP A 261 -11.97 -9.02 14.85
CA ASP A 261 -13.24 -9.58 15.33
C ASP A 261 -13.91 -10.46 14.27
N TRP A 262 -13.88 -10.03 13.01
CA TRP A 262 -14.41 -10.82 11.90
C TRP A 262 -13.62 -12.13 11.70
N LEU A 263 -12.28 -12.06 11.69
CA LEU A 263 -11.44 -13.27 11.59
C LEU A 263 -11.73 -14.23 12.75
N ARG A 264 -11.87 -13.72 13.97
CA ARG A 264 -12.10 -14.54 15.17
C ARG A 264 -13.47 -15.21 15.18
N ASN A 265 -14.52 -14.49 14.78
CA ASN A 265 -15.91 -14.92 15.01
C ASN A 265 -16.60 -15.49 13.76
N GLY A 266 -15.99 -15.38 12.58
CA GLY A 266 -16.40 -16.08 11.37
C GLY A 266 -17.62 -15.52 10.62
N GLU A 267 -18.41 -14.63 11.24
CA GLU A 267 -19.50 -13.90 10.59
C GLU A 267 -19.74 -12.59 11.33
N SER A 268 -19.76 -11.50 10.57
CA SER A 268 -20.15 -10.16 10.99
C SER A 268 -21.55 -10.17 11.61
N SER A 269 -21.73 -9.40 12.68
CA SER A 269 -23.06 -9.06 13.20
C SER A 269 -23.99 -8.63 12.05
N GLU A 270 -25.29 -8.85 12.21
CA GLU A 270 -26.32 -8.59 11.19
C GLU A 270 -26.31 -7.17 10.58
N GLU A 271 -25.56 -6.24 11.18
CA GLU A 271 -25.30 -4.88 10.72
C GLU A 271 -24.58 -4.80 9.33
N GLU A 272 -23.78 -5.79 8.93
CA GLU A 272 -23.08 -5.77 7.62
C GLU A 272 -23.93 -6.31 6.44
N LYS A 273 -25.01 -7.07 6.70
CA LYS A 273 -25.87 -7.64 5.64
C LYS A 273 -26.57 -6.56 4.80
N GLY A 274 -26.70 -5.33 5.32
CA GLY A 274 -27.25 -4.18 4.59
C GLY A 274 -26.27 -3.47 3.65
N ALA A 275 -24.95 -3.69 3.78
CA ALA A 275 -23.92 -2.93 3.05
C ALA A 275 -23.32 -3.68 1.85
N ILE A 276 -23.39 -5.01 1.83
CA ILE A 276 -22.76 -5.86 0.79
C ILE A 276 -23.32 -5.63 -0.63
N PRO A 277 -24.63 -5.38 -0.85
CA PRO A 277 -25.15 -5.09 -2.20
C PRO A 277 -24.58 -3.80 -2.81
N ALA A 278 -24.04 -2.88 -2.01
CA ALA A 278 -23.54 -1.59 -2.44
C ALA A 278 -22.04 -1.59 -2.84
N LEU A 279 -21.33 -2.72 -2.71
CA LEU A 279 -19.88 -2.78 -2.94
C LEU A 279 -19.45 -3.12 -4.38
N GLN A 280 -20.36 -3.63 -5.22
CA GLN A 280 -20.07 -3.83 -6.64
C GLN A 280 -19.79 -2.53 -7.42
N PRO A 281 -20.45 -1.37 -7.16
CA PRO A 281 -20.12 -0.12 -7.84
C PRO A 281 -18.92 0.64 -7.25
N VAL A 282 -18.58 0.46 -5.96
CA VAL A 282 -17.52 1.25 -5.29
C VAL A 282 -16.11 0.80 -5.71
N LEU A 283 -15.92 -0.48 -6.02
CA LEU A 283 -14.64 -0.99 -6.56
C LEU A 283 -14.47 -0.73 -8.07
N LYS A 284 -15.53 -0.35 -8.78
CA LYS A 284 -15.50 -0.03 -10.22
C LYS A 284 -15.36 1.47 -10.51
N ASN A 285 -15.53 2.34 -9.52
CA ASN A 285 -15.37 3.77 -9.68
C ASN A 285 -14.29 4.28 -8.72
N PRO A 286 -13.03 4.49 -9.17
CA PRO A 286 -12.12 5.30 -8.39
C PRO A 286 -12.79 6.66 -8.14
N VAL A 287 -12.74 7.14 -6.89
CA VAL A 287 -13.15 8.48 -6.48
C VAL A 287 -12.79 9.46 -7.59
N ARG A 288 -13.80 10.10 -8.21
CA ARG A 288 -13.57 11.07 -9.27
C ARG A 288 -12.65 12.15 -8.69
N LYS A 289 -11.61 12.52 -9.45
CA LYS A 289 -10.70 13.62 -9.08
C LYS A 289 -11.41 14.97 -8.89
N GLU A 290 -12.71 15.04 -9.19
CA GLU A 290 -13.58 16.20 -9.06
C GLU A 290 -14.05 16.45 -7.62
N ASP A 291 -13.98 15.45 -6.72
CA ASP A 291 -14.45 15.58 -5.32
C ASP A 291 -13.33 15.94 -4.32
N LEU A 292 -12.13 16.24 -4.81
CA LEU A 292 -11.02 16.78 -4.01
C LEU A 292 -10.55 18.11 -4.62
N VAL A 293 -11.44 19.08 -4.65
CA VAL A 293 -11.08 20.49 -4.82
C VAL A 293 -11.25 21.17 -3.46
N PRO A 294 -10.17 21.66 -2.83
CA PRO A 294 -10.31 22.65 -1.77
C PRO A 294 -11.02 23.87 -2.35
N VAL A 295 -12.18 24.20 -1.77
CA VAL A 295 -12.82 25.50 -1.94
C VAL A 295 -11.78 26.59 -1.61
N ASP A 296 -11.72 27.59 -2.47
CA ASP A 296 -10.92 28.83 -2.38
C ASP A 296 -9.41 28.74 -2.61
N MET A 297 -9.00 28.83 -3.89
CA MET A 297 -7.97 29.79 -4.31
C MET A 297 -7.90 29.94 -5.84
N GLN A 298 -9.01 30.36 -6.47
CA GLN A 298 -8.96 30.92 -7.82
C GLN A 298 -9.80 32.19 -7.90
N LYS A 299 -9.07 33.31 -7.99
CA LYS A 299 -9.45 34.60 -8.56
C LYS A 299 -10.29 35.52 -7.64
N ILE A 300 -9.82 36.61 -7.02
CA ILE A 300 -8.57 37.43 -7.05
C ILE A 300 -8.02 37.83 -8.45
N LEU A 301 -8.67 37.40 -9.53
CA LEU A 301 -8.25 37.69 -10.90
C LEU A 301 -9.43 38.03 -11.80
N GLN A 302 -10.47 38.65 -11.23
CA GLN A 302 -11.49 39.39 -11.97
C GLN A 302 -12.16 40.38 -11.01
N GLY A 303 -11.70 41.63 -11.05
CA GLY A 303 -12.16 42.68 -10.14
C GLY A 303 -11.71 44.09 -10.54
N LYS A 304 -12.23 44.55 -11.68
CA LYS A 304 -12.56 45.95 -12.02
C LYS A 304 -11.42 47.00 -12.13
N GLN A 305 -11.20 47.40 -13.38
CA GLN A 305 -10.96 48.80 -13.74
C GLN A 305 -12.10 49.69 -13.22
N GLN A 306 -11.77 50.75 -12.47
CA GLN A 306 -12.39 52.08 -12.58
C GLN A 306 -11.60 53.11 -11.75
N ASP A 307 -10.92 54.01 -12.47
CA ASP A 307 -10.87 55.46 -12.32
C ASP A 307 -10.64 56.16 -10.95
N ARG A 308 -9.58 56.98 -11.01
CA ARG A 308 -9.43 58.40 -10.58
C ARG A 308 -8.79 58.77 -9.23
N GLU A 309 -7.64 59.44 -9.43
CA GLU A 309 -7.23 60.75 -8.88
C GLU A 309 -6.77 60.88 -7.42
N GLY A 310 -5.49 61.26 -7.31
CA GLY A 310 -5.04 62.30 -6.39
C GLY A 310 -4.49 61.81 -5.05
N THR A 311 -3.17 61.86 -4.86
CA THR A 311 -2.46 62.88 -4.06
C THR A 311 -0.99 62.46 -3.88
N ARG A 312 -0.15 63.49 -3.75
CA ARG A 312 1.32 63.58 -3.75
C ARG A 312 2.07 62.88 -2.59
N PRO A 313 3.42 62.84 -2.60
CA PRO A 313 4.23 61.69 -2.23
C PRO A 313 4.73 61.72 -0.78
N VAL A 314 5.03 60.53 -0.25
CA VAL A 314 5.89 60.37 0.93
C VAL A 314 7.14 59.62 0.49
N ALA A 315 8.29 60.27 0.67
CA ALA A 315 9.60 59.69 0.48
C ALA A 315 9.83 58.60 1.54
N LEU A 316 10.17 57.39 1.08
CA LEU A 316 10.72 56.33 1.93
C LEU A 316 11.94 55.73 1.24
N THR A 317 12.99 55.75 2.03
CA THR A 317 14.39 55.39 1.81
C THR A 317 14.59 53.99 1.23
N ASN A 318 15.52 53.91 0.27
CA ASN A 318 16.15 52.68 -0.18
C ASN A 318 16.93 52.03 0.97
N GLU A 319 16.41 50.95 1.56
CA GLU A 319 17.25 49.96 2.23
C GLU A 319 17.27 48.68 1.41
N ALA A 320 18.48 48.33 0.96
CA ALA A 320 18.74 47.09 0.23
C ALA A 320 18.51 45.87 1.16
N PRO A 321 17.88 44.78 0.67
CA PRO A 321 17.75 43.56 1.45
C PRO A 321 19.13 42.95 1.69
N LYS A 322 19.48 42.83 2.98
CA LYS A 322 20.67 42.18 3.50
C LYS A 322 20.74 40.72 3.06
N SER A 323 21.90 40.38 2.50
CA SER A 323 22.58 39.09 2.49
C SER A 323 21.71 37.83 2.60
N VAL A 324 21.64 37.11 1.48
CA VAL A 324 21.39 35.67 1.42
C VAL A 324 22.25 34.99 2.48
N VAL A 325 21.59 34.32 3.43
CA VAL A 325 22.26 33.51 4.45
C VAL A 325 22.93 32.34 3.74
N ASP A 326 24.26 32.31 3.79
CA ASP A 326 25.06 31.21 3.28
C ASP A 326 24.76 29.94 4.12
N ILE A 327 24.04 29.01 3.51
CA ILE A 327 23.58 27.77 4.13
C ILE A 327 24.78 26.90 4.53
N ASP A 328 25.88 26.98 3.78
CA ASP A 328 27.08 26.17 4.04
C ASP A 328 27.79 26.64 5.31
N GLN A 329 27.79 27.95 5.57
CA GLN A 329 28.34 28.52 6.80
C GLN A 329 27.53 28.09 8.04
N LYS A 330 26.20 28.00 7.93
CA LYS A 330 25.32 27.50 9.00
C LYS A 330 25.49 26.01 9.27
N LEU A 331 25.70 25.21 8.23
CA LEU A 331 25.96 23.77 8.36
C LEU A 331 27.30 23.50 9.06
N GLU A 332 28.32 24.30 8.77
CA GLU A 332 29.62 24.15 9.43
C GLU A 332 29.59 24.54 10.91
N GLU A 333 28.85 25.58 11.29
CA GLU A 333 28.64 25.93 12.71
C GLU A 333 27.88 24.85 13.48
N LEU A 334 26.87 24.23 12.85
CA LEU A 334 26.12 23.12 13.45
C LEU A 334 27.01 21.88 13.65
N SER A 335 27.85 21.56 12.66
CA SER A 335 28.82 20.46 12.75
C SER A 335 29.80 20.66 13.91
N LYS A 336 30.33 21.88 14.08
CA LYS A 336 31.22 22.23 15.22
C LYS A 336 30.51 22.13 16.57
N LYS A 337 29.23 22.52 16.66
CA LYS A 337 28.44 22.40 17.91
C LYS A 337 28.15 20.94 18.29
N VAL A 338 27.92 20.07 17.31
CA VAL A 338 27.69 18.64 17.56
C VAL A 338 28.98 17.95 18.04
N LYS A 339 30.13 18.20 17.40
CA LYS A 339 31.42 17.68 17.87
C LYS A 339 31.72 18.08 19.32
N LYS A 340 31.51 19.34 19.67
CA LYS A 340 31.76 19.85 21.03
C LYS A 340 30.83 19.25 22.11
N ARG A 341 29.68 18.69 21.72
CA ARG A 341 28.77 17.98 22.64
C ARG A 341 29.11 16.50 22.81
N LEU A 342 29.84 15.91 21.87
CA LEU A 342 30.28 14.52 21.93
C LEU A 342 31.61 14.35 22.69
N GLU A 343 32.34 15.44 22.90
CA GLU A 343 33.59 15.48 23.66
C GLU A 343 33.40 15.86 25.15
N LYS A 344 32.14 15.97 25.60
CA LYS A 344 31.75 16.12 27.01
C LYS A 344 30.99 14.90 27.46
#